data_AF-A0A679HTV9-F1
#
_entry.id   AF-A0A679HTV9-F1
#
_cell.length_a   1.000
_cell.length_b   1.000
_cell.length_c   1.000
_cell.angle_alpha   90.00
_cell.angle_beta   90.00
_cell.angle_gamma   90.00
#
_symmetry.space_group_name_H-M   'P 1'
#
loop_
_entity.id
_entity.type
_entity.pdbx_description
1 polymer ?
#
loop_
_entity_poly.entity_id
_entity_poly.type
_entity_poly.pdbx_seq_one_letter_code
_entity_poly.pdbx_strand_id
1 'polypeptide(L)'
;MHDRLDLRVMLVAGWAMWALVMSGCVAQQADLKQTERSLQQKIKQSNDELLQTRARQSQELTALREQELPQLRDQLERAQHQAQDLQNRQDDLKQRSAVLEQQTKKLEQLAGKLDADNLNRYTQVRESLNAQDIKNKEDRDRLRGDVNTRLDEINRQMETLRKEILEAVQKTNSAVVKSVDARFEEQRKSLADNQVRTEQLSNRFTQFNQSLTGFKESLTTLADKVGQEEQNSKALAAKLESDTRSSSAHINETTKTLTGHLNEVNKSVAAVAQKLATHFDEQVNDMNASMVSSMQKVSARLDEQDRRVESLNKAFDQVSRDAQAAVAASKNGQSQHNGQNGHAQQNGHDQQNGHDQQPTKPAHRSPGTSQSSSASSTQESSVPADRDNMTASLVPEQTTHHAQDPSEKSSVAGETQEASRSAPARSQERPDRTEYERLLGSFRDGDLEGARRGFTAFLGQYPNSELAPNARYWLGESHYGKKDYKQAIDAYDRVEMDYPQSEKVPAAILKKGYAYLALKDKKRASSAFKQVVTLYPKSPEAGKAYDKLSQLKELR
;
A
#
# COMPACT_ATOMS: atom_id res chain seq x y z
N MET A 1 166.59 -40.03 180.32
CA MET A 1 165.65 -40.88 181.09
C MET A 1 164.28 -40.29 180.81
N HIS A 2 163.54 -40.87 179.87
CA HIS A 2 162.66 -42.05 180.00
C HIS A 2 161.24 -41.61 180.40
N ASP A 3 160.25 -42.26 179.79
CA ASP A 3 158.80 -42.13 179.97
C ASP A 3 158.25 -40.69 180.00
N ARG A 4 158.05 -39.94 178.90
CA ARG A 4 157.90 -40.21 177.45
C ARG A 4 156.68 -41.03 176.98
N LEU A 5 155.85 -40.34 176.19
CA LEU A 5 154.91 -40.83 175.16
C LEU A 5 153.78 -41.77 175.62
N ASP A 6 152.63 -41.19 175.99
CA ASP A 6 151.33 -41.78 175.64
C ASP A 6 150.17 -40.75 175.64
N LEU A 7 150.16 -39.86 176.64
CA LEU A 7 149.08 -38.90 176.96
C LEU A 7 148.73 -37.84 175.87
N ARG A 8 149.35 -37.91 174.67
CA ARG A 8 149.05 -37.01 173.53
C ARG A 8 148.49 -37.71 172.29
N VAL A 9 148.47 -39.04 172.22
CA VAL A 9 148.00 -39.77 171.02
C VAL A 9 146.49 -40.06 171.11
N MET A 10 146.01 -40.61 172.23
CA MET A 10 144.59 -40.97 172.40
C MET A 10 143.62 -39.78 172.24
N LEU A 11 144.01 -38.59 172.72
CA LEU A 11 143.13 -37.42 172.76
C LEU A 11 142.81 -36.86 171.36
N VAL A 12 143.67 -37.09 170.37
CA VAL A 12 143.44 -36.66 168.97
C VAL A 12 142.55 -37.65 168.22
N ALA A 13 142.70 -38.96 168.48
CA ALA A 13 141.95 -40.01 167.80
C ALA A 13 140.43 -39.94 168.07
N GLY A 14 140.04 -39.63 169.32
CA GLY A 14 138.62 -39.57 169.71
C GLY A 14 137.81 -38.49 168.98
N TRP A 15 138.38 -37.30 168.78
CA TRP A 15 137.68 -36.18 168.12
C TRP A 15 137.47 -36.42 166.62
N ALA A 16 138.46 -37.01 165.93
CA ALA A 16 138.37 -37.28 164.50
C ALA A 16 137.24 -38.28 164.16
N MET A 17 137.00 -39.26 165.04
CA MET A 17 135.98 -40.29 164.81
C MET A 17 134.55 -39.76 164.98
N TRP A 18 134.32 -38.79 165.89
CA TRP A 18 132.98 -38.22 166.12
C TRP A 18 132.53 -37.29 164.97
N ALA A 19 133.47 -36.53 164.40
CA ALA A 19 133.20 -35.60 163.29
C ALA A 19 132.70 -36.30 162.01
N LEU A 20 133.18 -37.51 161.73
CA LEU A 20 132.79 -38.29 160.55
C LEU A 20 131.36 -38.84 160.63
N VAL A 21 130.86 -39.17 161.82
CA VAL A 21 129.51 -39.73 162.01
C VAL A 21 128.43 -38.68 161.75
N MET A 22 128.62 -37.44 162.24
CA MET A 22 127.59 -36.40 162.19
C MET A 22 127.29 -35.87 160.78
N SER A 23 128.22 -36.00 159.83
CA SER A 23 128.00 -35.60 158.43
C SER A 23 127.13 -36.57 157.63
N GLY A 24 126.96 -37.83 158.07
CA GLY A 24 126.24 -38.85 157.30
C GLY A 24 124.72 -38.64 157.26
N CYS A 25 124.10 -38.25 158.38
CA CYS A 25 122.64 -38.28 158.53
C CYS A 25 121.89 -37.13 157.82
N VAL A 26 122.57 -36.04 157.43
CA VAL A 26 121.90 -34.84 156.89
C VAL A 26 121.44 -35.03 155.44
N ALA A 27 122.16 -35.81 154.63
CA ALA A 27 121.83 -36.02 153.22
C ALA A 27 120.50 -36.78 153.04
N GLN A 28 120.23 -37.76 153.89
CA GLN A 28 119.15 -38.74 153.69
C GLN A 28 117.75 -38.19 154.01
N GLN A 29 117.65 -37.09 154.76
CA GLN A 29 116.37 -36.45 155.13
C GLN A 29 115.88 -35.40 154.11
N ALA A 30 116.74 -34.94 153.21
CA ALA A 30 116.36 -34.01 152.14
C ALA A 30 115.57 -34.71 151.02
N ASP A 31 116.06 -35.87 150.58
CA ASP A 31 115.52 -36.60 149.43
C ASP A 31 114.09 -37.13 149.66
N LEU A 32 113.77 -37.51 150.91
CA LEU A 32 112.42 -37.93 151.29
C LEU A 32 111.38 -36.79 151.15
N LYS A 33 111.76 -35.55 151.45
CA LYS A 33 110.90 -34.37 151.28
C LYS A 33 110.81 -33.92 149.81
N GLN A 34 111.85 -34.16 149.03
CA GLN A 34 111.85 -33.88 147.60
C GLN A 34 110.95 -34.87 146.84
N THR A 35 111.03 -36.16 147.18
CA THR A 35 110.15 -37.19 146.64
C THR A 35 108.70 -36.99 147.06
N GLU A 36 108.40 -36.70 148.34
CA GLU A 36 107.03 -36.37 148.80
C GLU A 36 106.42 -35.21 147.98
N ARG A 37 107.15 -34.09 147.84
CA ARG A 37 106.71 -32.94 147.03
C ARG A 37 106.47 -33.31 145.58
N SER A 38 107.34 -34.14 144.97
CA SER A 38 107.14 -34.61 143.59
C SER A 38 105.88 -35.48 143.43
N LEU A 39 105.53 -36.23 144.47
CA LEU A 39 104.36 -37.13 144.49
C LEU A 39 103.07 -36.33 144.69
N GLN A 40 103.05 -35.36 145.62
CA GLN A 40 101.96 -34.39 145.76
C GLN A 40 101.76 -33.56 144.49
N GLN A 41 102.84 -33.12 143.84
CA GLN A 41 102.79 -32.38 142.57
C GLN A 41 102.21 -33.24 141.43
N LYS A 42 102.60 -34.52 141.31
CA LYS A 42 102.01 -35.46 140.34
C LYS A 42 100.54 -35.77 140.61
N ILE A 43 100.15 -35.97 141.87
CA ILE A 43 98.74 -36.15 142.25
C ILE A 43 97.92 -34.90 141.88
N LYS A 44 98.46 -33.70 142.16
CA LYS A 44 97.81 -32.45 141.75
C LYS A 44 97.72 -32.33 140.24
N GLN A 45 98.78 -32.55 139.48
CA GLN A 45 98.77 -32.50 138.01
C GLN A 45 97.75 -33.50 137.43
N SER A 46 97.74 -34.74 137.90
CA SER A 46 96.78 -35.76 137.45
C SER A 46 95.33 -35.40 137.79
N ASN A 47 95.09 -34.78 138.95
CA ASN A 47 93.75 -34.31 139.33
C ASN A 47 93.33 -33.05 138.55
N ASP A 48 94.26 -32.13 138.27
CA ASP A 48 94.02 -30.94 137.44
C ASP A 48 93.78 -31.34 135.96
N GLU A 49 94.47 -32.37 135.45
CA GLU A 49 94.21 -33.01 134.15
C GLU A 49 92.85 -33.72 134.10
N LEU A 50 92.47 -34.44 135.17
CA LEU A 50 91.15 -35.07 135.30
C LEU A 50 90.03 -34.02 135.36
N LEU A 51 90.25 -32.91 136.06
CA LEU A 51 89.33 -31.78 136.08
C LEU A 51 89.25 -31.09 134.71
N GLN A 52 90.36 -30.90 134.01
CA GLN A 52 90.38 -30.28 132.68
C GLN A 52 89.73 -31.17 131.61
N THR A 53 89.95 -32.48 131.64
CA THR A 53 89.29 -33.44 130.73
C THR A 53 87.80 -33.54 131.02
N ARG A 54 87.40 -33.61 132.30
CA ARG A 54 85.98 -33.56 132.69
C ARG A 54 85.32 -32.23 132.32
N ALA A 55 86.04 -31.11 132.43
CA ALA A 55 85.57 -29.80 132.00
C ALA A 55 85.35 -29.76 130.48
N ARG A 56 86.31 -30.23 129.67
CA ARG A 56 86.15 -30.35 128.20
C ARG A 56 84.97 -31.23 127.83
N GLN A 57 84.86 -32.44 128.40
CA GLN A 57 83.71 -33.33 128.18
C GLN A 57 82.39 -32.67 128.58
N SER A 58 82.35 -31.87 129.66
CA SER A 58 81.15 -31.13 130.03
C SER A 58 80.83 -29.99 129.06
N GLN A 59 81.83 -29.31 128.51
CA GLN A 59 81.65 -28.26 127.49
C GLN A 59 81.21 -28.86 126.14
N GLU A 60 81.77 -30.00 125.75
CA GLU A 60 81.37 -30.78 124.57
C GLU A 60 79.93 -31.29 124.71
N LEU A 61 79.57 -31.87 125.87
CA LEU A 61 78.20 -32.29 126.17
C LEU A 61 77.21 -31.12 126.20
N THR A 62 77.62 -29.95 126.72
CA THR A 62 76.79 -28.74 126.69
C THR A 62 76.66 -28.20 125.26
N ALA A 63 77.70 -28.16 124.45
CA ALA A 63 77.63 -27.73 123.05
C ALA A 63 76.74 -28.68 122.21
N LEU A 64 76.90 -29.99 122.38
CA LEU A 64 75.99 -31.00 121.79
C LEU A 64 74.53 -30.76 122.22
N ARG A 65 74.30 -30.41 123.48
CA ARG A 65 72.96 -30.22 124.05
C ARG A 65 72.29 -28.88 123.68
N GLU A 66 73.06 -27.80 123.62
CA GLU A 66 72.56 -26.43 123.44
C GLU A 66 72.65 -25.94 121.97
N GLN A 67 73.52 -26.54 121.16
CA GLN A 67 73.74 -26.14 119.77
C GLN A 67 73.36 -27.24 118.78
N GLU A 68 73.90 -28.47 118.90
CA GLU A 68 73.65 -29.51 117.89
C GLU A 68 72.26 -30.14 117.99
N LEU A 69 71.81 -30.53 119.19
CA LEU A 69 70.46 -31.12 119.37
C LEU A 69 69.33 -30.16 118.94
N PRO A 70 69.35 -28.85 119.27
CA PRO A 70 68.39 -27.91 118.72
C PRO A 70 68.49 -27.75 117.20
N GLN A 71 69.69 -27.69 116.61
CA GLN A 71 69.85 -27.58 115.15
C GLN A 71 69.36 -28.82 114.41
N LEU A 72 69.61 -30.02 114.92
CA LEU A 72 69.10 -31.27 114.36
C LEU A 72 67.57 -31.37 114.50
N ARG A 73 67.02 -30.88 115.63
CA ARG A 73 65.57 -30.76 115.81
C ARG A 73 64.96 -29.79 114.81
N ASP A 74 65.54 -28.60 114.66
CA ASP A 74 65.15 -27.59 113.67
C ASP A 74 65.16 -28.13 112.24
N GLN A 75 66.19 -28.92 111.88
CA GLN A 75 66.28 -29.58 110.58
C GLN A 75 65.23 -30.69 110.41
N LEU A 76 64.94 -31.46 111.47
CA LEU A 76 63.90 -32.48 111.46
C LEU A 76 62.49 -31.87 111.33
N GLU A 77 62.18 -30.81 112.08
CA GLU A 77 60.90 -30.10 111.99
C GLU A 77 60.74 -29.45 110.61
N ARG A 78 61.80 -28.86 110.03
CA ARG A 78 61.80 -28.37 108.63
C ARG A 78 61.59 -29.50 107.62
N ALA A 79 62.23 -30.65 107.79
CA ALA A 79 62.08 -31.81 106.90
C ALA A 79 60.67 -32.40 106.99
N GLN A 80 60.07 -32.45 108.18
CA GLN A 80 58.68 -32.86 108.40
C GLN A 80 57.70 -31.88 107.73
N HIS A 81 57.91 -30.56 107.85
CA HIS A 81 57.12 -29.57 107.14
C HIS A 81 57.25 -29.68 105.61
N GLN A 82 58.45 -29.93 105.08
CA GLN A 82 58.66 -30.18 103.66
C GLN A 82 57.96 -31.46 103.17
N ALA A 83 58.02 -32.55 103.95
CA ALA A 83 57.30 -33.79 103.64
C ALA A 83 55.78 -33.58 103.65
N GLN A 84 55.24 -32.82 104.61
CA GLN A 84 53.81 -32.51 104.68
C GLN A 84 53.35 -31.60 103.53
N ASP A 85 54.15 -30.61 103.12
CA ASP A 85 53.86 -29.78 101.95
C ASP A 85 53.89 -30.61 100.65
N LEU A 86 54.87 -31.51 100.49
CA LEU A 86 54.91 -32.45 99.36
C LEU A 86 53.69 -33.39 99.35
N GLN A 87 53.24 -33.88 100.51
CA GLN A 87 52.01 -34.68 100.64
C GLN A 87 50.78 -33.86 100.22
N ASN A 88 50.62 -32.65 100.76
CA ASN A 88 49.52 -31.74 100.43
C ASN A 88 49.46 -31.43 98.91
N ARG A 89 50.63 -31.18 98.29
CA ARG A 89 50.76 -30.98 96.84
C ARG A 89 50.44 -32.25 96.05
N GLN A 90 50.81 -33.43 96.54
CA GLN A 90 50.46 -34.70 95.89
C GLN A 90 48.94 -34.93 95.91
N ASP A 91 48.26 -34.55 96.99
CA ASP A 91 46.80 -34.71 97.12
C ASP A 91 46.02 -33.65 96.32
N ASP A 92 46.49 -32.41 96.24
CA ASP A 92 46.01 -31.40 95.28
C ASP A 92 46.18 -31.88 93.82
N LEU A 93 47.34 -32.47 93.48
CA LEU A 93 47.55 -33.05 92.14
C LEU A 93 46.60 -34.22 91.84
N LYS A 94 46.33 -35.12 92.80
CA LYS A 94 45.31 -36.18 92.67
C LYS A 94 43.91 -35.60 92.47
N GLN A 95 43.55 -34.54 93.21
CA GLN A 95 42.26 -33.88 93.06
C GLN A 95 42.13 -33.23 91.67
N ARG A 96 43.18 -32.56 91.19
CA ARG A 96 43.23 -31.98 89.83
C ARG A 96 43.16 -33.05 88.74
N SER A 97 43.87 -34.18 88.87
CA SER A 97 43.78 -35.26 87.88
C SER A 97 42.39 -35.89 87.85
N ALA A 98 41.73 -36.07 89.00
CA ALA A 98 40.35 -36.54 89.07
C ALA A 98 39.35 -35.56 88.43
N VAL A 99 39.54 -34.24 88.59
CA VAL A 99 38.72 -33.22 87.90
C VAL A 99 38.97 -33.25 86.38
N LEU A 100 40.23 -33.37 85.95
CA LEU A 100 40.57 -33.49 84.52
C LEU A 100 39.97 -34.76 83.90
N GLU A 101 40.02 -35.91 84.57
CA GLU A 101 39.33 -37.12 84.12
C GLU A 101 37.82 -36.91 83.95
N GLN A 102 37.17 -36.23 84.89
CA GLN A 102 35.74 -35.92 84.76
C GLN A 102 35.44 -34.94 83.61
N GLN A 103 36.37 -34.02 83.30
CA GLN A 103 36.25 -33.15 82.14
C GLN A 103 36.43 -33.94 80.84
N THR A 104 37.45 -34.80 80.74
CA THR A 104 37.68 -35.69 79.58
C THR A 104 36.47 -36.60 79.33
N LYS A 105 35.93 -37.25 80.37
CA LYS A 105 34.73 -38.11 80.27
C LYS A 105 33.48 -37.32 79.81
N LYS A 106 33.36 -36.04 80.18
CA LYS A 106 32.29 -35.15 79.66
C LYS A 106 32.51 -34.76 78.20
N LEU A 107 33.75 -34.47 77.79
CA LEU A 107 34.10 -34.15 76.40
C LEU A 107 33.87 -35.35 75.47
N GLU A 108 34.26 -36.55 75.90
CA GLU A 108 34.01 -37.82 75.19
C GLU A 108 32.51 -38.08 75.01
N GLN A 109 31.70 -37.88 76.07
CA GLN A 109 30.23 -37.96 75.97
C GLN A 109 29.61 -36.89 75.06
N LEU A 110 30.22 -35.71 74.95
CA LEU A 110 29.75 -34.66 74.03
C LEU A 110 30.15 -34.96 72.58
N ALA A 111 31.35 -35.50 72.35
CA ALA A 111 31.79 -35.97 71.03
C ALA A 111 30.87 -37.08 70.51
N GLY A 112 30.66 -38.15 71.29
CA GLY A 112 29.77 -39.24 70.89
C GLY A 112 28.31 -38.80 70.64
N LYS A 113 27.82 -37.78 71.34
CA LYS A 113 26.51 -37.16 71.06
C LYS A 113 26.51 -36.34 69.77
N LEU A 114 27.58 -35.59 69.50
CA LEU A 114 27.74 -34.80 68.28
C LEU A 114 27.84 -35.71 67.05
N ASP A 115 28.60 -36.80 67.14
CA ASP A 115 28.72 -37.79 66.06
C ASP A 115 27.39 -38.52 65.79
N ALA A 116 26.64 -38.87 66.84
CA ALA A 116 25.31 -39.45 66.69
C ALA A 116 24.30 -38.48 66.04
N ASP A 117 24.29 -37.20 66.43
CA ASP A 117 23.43 -36.18 65.81
C ASP A 117 23.85 -35.89 64.36
N ASN A 118 25.15 -35.80 64.08
CA ASN A 118 25.68 -35.65 62.72
C ASN A 118 25.28 -36.83 61.81
N LEU A 119 25.40 -38.08 62.30
CA LEU A 119 24.99 -39.27 61.57
C LEU A 119 23.48 -39.30 61.32
N ASN A 120 22.68 -38.89 62.30
CA ASN A 120 21.23 -38.82 62.18
C ASN A 120 20.81 -37.75 61.15
N ARG A 121 21.38 -36.54 61.24
CA ARG A 121 21.18 -35.46 60.25
C ARG A 121 21.60 -35.88 58.85
N TYR A 122 22.74 -36.54 58.69
CA TYR A 122 23.19 -37.07 57.39
C TYR A 122 22.21 -38.09 56.81
N THR A 123 21.69 -38.97 57.66
CA THR A 123 20.67 -39.97 57.27
C THR A 123 19.37 -39.29 56.84
N GLN A 124 18.86 -38.35 57.65
CA GLN A 124 17.65 -37.58 57.33
C GLN A 124 17.79 -36.77 56.03
N VAL A 125 18.95 -36.13 55.81
CA VAL A 125 19.24 -35.41 54.55
C VAL A 125 19.26 -36.39 53.38
N ARG A 126 19.94 -37.53 53.49
CA ARG A 126 19.98 -38.57 52.45
C ARG A 126 18.59 -39.12 52.12
N GLU A 127 17.75 -39.38 53.12
CA GLU A 127 16.37 -39.80 52.93
C GLU A 127 15.52 -38.73 52.25
N SER A 128 15.66 -37.46 52.64
CA SER A 128 14.96 -36.34 52.00
C SER A 128 15.36 -36.14 50.53
N LEU A 129 16.65 -36.36 50.20
CA LEU A 129 17.15 -36.30 48.83
C LEU A 129 16.61 -37.48 48.00
N ASN A 130 16.66 -38.71 48.54
CA ASN A 130 16.08 -39.89 47.89
C ASN A 130 14.57 -39.70 47.61
N ALA A 131 13.81 -39.20 48.58
CA ALA A 131 12.38 -38.92 48.43
C ALA A 131 12.11 -37.81 47.39
N GLN A 132 12.93 -36.76 47.39
CA GLN A 132 12.84 -35.70 46.39
C GLN A 132 13.20 -36.21 44.98
N ASP A 133 14.15 -37.13 44.83
CA ASP A 133 14.51 -37.70 43.53
C ASP A 133 13.47 -38.72 43.01
N ILE A 134 12.83 -39.49 43.89
CA ILE A 134 11.65 -40.29 43.54
C ILE A 134 10.55 -39.37 43.01
N LYS A 135 10.26 -38.27 43.71
CA LYS A 135 9.28 -37.27 43.25
C LYS A 135 9.69 -36.58 41.94
N ASN A 136 10.96 -36.20 41.78
CA ASN A 136 11.53 -35.64 40.54
C ASN A 136 11.47 -36.64 39.37
N LYS A 137 11.35 -37.94 39.65
CA LYS A 137 11.12 -38.98 38.65
C LYS A 137 9.63 -39.10 38.34
N GLU A 138 8.76 -39.22 39.34
CA GLU A 138 7.30 -39.27 39.14
C GLU A 138 6.78 -38.06 38.35
N ASP A 139 7.17 -36.83 38.72
CA ASP A 139 6.71 -35.62 38.05
C ASP A 139 7.25 -35.52 36.60
N ARG A 140 8.38 -36.16 36.30
CA ARG A 140 8.95 -36.28 34.95
C ARG A 140 8.24 -37.34 34.11
N ASP A 141 7.92 -38.48 34.70
CA ASP A 141 7.18 -39.56 34.05
C ASP A 141 5.72 -39.14 33.80
N ARG A 142 5.09 -38.38 34.72
CA ARG A 142 3.82 -37.67 34.50
C ARG A 142 3.91 -36.69 33.33
N LEU A 143 4.90 -35.78 33.34
CA LEU A 143 5.09 -34.80 32.26
C LEU A 143 5.31 -35.48 30.90
N ARG A 144 6.00 -36.62 30.86
CA ARG A 144 6.16 -37.43 29.64
C ARG A 144 4.82 -38.01 29.16
N GLY A 145 3.97 -38.47 30.07
CA GLY A 145 2.60 -38.90 29.77
C GLY A 145 1.72 -37.77 29.21
N ASP A 146 1.74 -36.61 29.86
CA ASP A 146 1.00 -35.40 29.42
C ASP A 146 1.47 -34.93 28.04
N VAL A 147 2.79 -34.94 27.78
CA VAL A 147 3.36 -34.56 26.47
C VAL A 147 2.95 -35.55 25.38
N ASN A 148 3.00 -36.86 25.64
CA ASN A 148 2.52 -37.87 24.68
C ASN A 148 1.02 -37.69 24.39
N THR A 149 0.20 -37.53 25.42
CA THR A 149 -1.26 -37.36 25.28
C THR A 149 -1.60 -36.08 24.50
N ARG A 150 -0.86 -34.98 24.70
CA ARG A 150 -0.98 -33.76 23.90
C ARG A 150 -0.53 -33.95 22.45
N LEU A 151 0.51 -34.75 22.21
CA LEU A 151 0.99 -35.05 20.85
C LEU A 151 -0.06 -35.88 20.08
N ASP A 152 -0.64 -36.89 20.72
CA ASP A 152 -1.75 -37.68 20.16
C ASP A 152 -2.97 -36.81 19.83
N GLU A 153 -3.30 -35.86 20.71
CA GLU A 153 -4.42 -34.94 20.49
C GLU A 153 -4.15 -33.93 19.37
N ILE A 154 -2.93 -33.39 19.28
CA ILE A 154 -2.51 -32.56 18.14
C ILE A 154 -2.58 -33.35 16.84
N ASN A 155 -2.16 -34.62 16.84
CA ASN A 155 -2.25 -35.50 15.67
C ASN A 155 -3.72 -35.74 15.23
N ARG A 156 -4.65 -35.94 16.19
CA ARG A 156 -6.09 -36.01 15.88
C ARG A 156 -6.63 -34.71 15.30
N GLN A 157 -6.27 -33.57 15.88
CA GLN A 157 -6.71 -32.26 15.42
C GLN A 157 -6.19 -31.95 14.01
N MET A 158 -4.95 -32.34 13.69
CA MET A 158 -4.37 -32.21 12.35
C MET A 158 -5.11 -33.04 11.30
N GLU A 159 -5.49 -34.28 11.60
CA GLU A 159 -6.25 -35.11 10.63
C GLU A 159 -7.73 -34.67 10.51
N THR A 160 -8.34 -34.15 11.57
CA THR A 160 -9.66 -33.47 11.49
C THR A 160 -9.58 -32.24 10.59
N LEU A 161 -8.60 -31.36 10.82
CA LEU A 161 -8.38 -30.16 10.00
C LEU A 161 -8.11 -30.52 8.53
N ARG A 162 -7.30 -31.54 8.26
CA ARG A 162 -7.04 -32.06 6.91
C ARG A 162 -8.32 -32.56 6.23
N LYS A 163 -9.20 -33.25 6.97
CA LYS A 163 -10.50 -33.70 6.47
C LYS A 163 -11.42 -32.51 6.15
N GLU A 164 -11.50 -31.52 7.03
CA GLU A 164 -12.29 -30.29 6.81
C GLU A 164 -11.79 -29.51 5.60
N ILE A 165 -10.47 -29.38 5.41
CA ILE A 165 -9.86 -28.76 4.23
C ILE A 165 -10.20 -29.55 2.96
N LEU A 166 -10.11 -30.88 2.99
CA LEU A 166 -10.49 -31.74 1.85
C LEU A 166 -11.97 -31.57 1.48
N GLU A 167 -12.86 -31.57 2.47
CA GLU A 167 -14.30 -31.37 2.24
C GLU A 167 -14.60 -29.95 1.71
N ALA A 168 -13.96 -28.92 2.26
CA ALA A 168 -14.10 -27.53 1.80
C ALA A 168 -13.58 -27.34 0.36
N VAL A 169 -12.46 -27.96 0.00
CA VAL A 169 -11.91 -27.93 -1.37
C VAL A 169 -12.81 -28.70 -2.34
N GLN A 170 -13.28 -29.90 -1.98
CA GLN A 170 -14.22 -30.66 -2.81
C GLN A 170 -15.54 -29.89 -3.03
N LYS A 171 -16.11 -29.32 -1.96
CA LYS A 171 -17.32 -28.51 -2.01
C LYS A 171 -17.14 -27.28 -2.89
N THR A 172 -16.03 -26.54 -2.72
CA THR A 172 -15.68 -25.37 -3.53
C THR A 172 -15.52 -25.73 -5.00
N ASN A 173 -14.76 -26.78 -5.31
CA ASN A 173 -14.58 -27.25 -6.70
C ASN A 173 -15.92 -27.66 -7.32
N SER A 174 -16.79 -28.37 -6.58
CA SER A 174 -18.11 -28.76 -7.07
C SER A 174 -19.04 -27.55 -7.34
N ALA A 175 -18.89 -26.46 -6.57
CA ALA A 175 -19.64 -25.23 -6.79
C ALA A 175 -19.10 -24.43 -7.98
N VAL A 176 -17.77 -24.36 -8.13
CA VAL A 176 -17.11 -23.75 -9.30
C VAL A 176 -17.53 -24.47 -10.57
N VAL A 177 -17.44 -25.80 -10.65
CA VAL A 177 -17.88 -26.60 -11.80
C VAL A 177 -19.35 -26.28 -12.15
N LYS A 178 -20.28 -26.39 -11.20
CA LYS A 178 -21.70 -26.06 -11.42
C LYS A 178 -21.91 -24.62 -11.92
N SER A 179 -21.15 -23.65 -11.44
CA SER A 179 -21.25 -22.25 -11.91
C SER A 179 -20.68 -22.05 -13.31
N VAL A 180 -19.67 -22.85 -13.71
CA VAL A 180 -19.08 -22.85 -15.04
C VAL A 180 -20.02 -23.53 -16.02
N ASP A 181 -20.59 -24.68 -15.67
CA ASP A 181 -21.61 -25.39 -16.46
C ASP A 181 -22.84 -24.51 -16.73
N ALA A 182 -23.36 -23.86 -15.69
CA ALA A 182 -24.50 -22.93 -15.81
C ALA A 182 -24.19 -21.75 -16.74
N ARG A 183 -22.98 -21.17 -16.67
CA ARG A 183 -22.53 -20.11 -17.59
C ARG A 183 -22.37 -20.62 -19.02
N PHE A 184 -21.88 -21.85 -19.23
CA PHE A 184 -21.78 -22.41 -20.56
C PHE A 184 -23.14 -22.68 -21.20
N GLU A 185 -24.15 -23.13 -20.45
CA GLU A 185 -25.52 -23.26 -20.99
C GLU A 185 -26.21 -21.92 -21.21
N GLU A 186 -25.97 -20.91 -20.37
CA GLU A 186 -26.43 -19.54 -20.64
C GLU A 186 -25.78 -18.97 -21.91
N GLN A 187 -24.47 -19.20 -22.12
CA GLN A 187 -23.81 -18.82 -23.37
C GLN A 187 -24.33 -19.61 -24.58
N ARG A 188 -24.52 -20.93 -24.49
CA ARG A 188 -25.12 -21.76 -25.55
C ARG A 188 -26.50 -21.25 -25.95
N LYS A 189 -27.35 -20.93 -24.97
CA LYS A 189 -28.65 -20.32 -25.21
C LYS A 189 -28.54 -18.95 -25.90
N SER A 190 -27.66 -18.07 -25.41
CA SER A 190 -27.45 -16.75 -26.03
C SER A 190 -26.93 -16.82 -27.47
N LEU A 191 -26.13 -17.85 -27.79
CA LEU A 191 -25.64 -18.13 -29.13
C LEU A 191 -26.77 -18.61 -30.04
N ALA A 192 -27.64 -19.51 -29.57
CA ALA A 192 -28.83 -19.96 -30.30
C ALA A 192 -29.81 -18.80 -30.54
N ASP A 193 -30.08 -17.96 -29.52
CA ASP A 193 -30.90 -16.75 -29.66
C ASP A 193 -30.32 -15.78 -30.72
N ASN A 194 -28.99 -15.66 -30.78
CA ASN A 194 -28.31 -14.82 -31.78
C ASN A 194 -28.28 -15.45 -33.19
N GLN A 195 -28.21 -16.78 -33.30
CA GLN A 195 -28.39 -17.48 -34.58
C GLN A 195 -29.80 -17.22 -35.13
N VAL A 196 -30.84 -17.39 -34.31
CA VAL A 196 -32.24 -17.09 -34.68
C VAL A 196 -32.42 -15.62 -35.06
N ARG A 197 -31.81 -14.67 -34.34
CA ARG A 197 -31.80 -13.24 -34.75
C ARG A 197 -31.12 -13.01 -36.09
N THR A 198 -30.04 -13.73 -36.39
CA THR A 198 -29.29 -13.62 -37.65
C THR A 198 -30.11 -14.18 -38.82
N GLU A 199 -30.79 -15.31 -38.63
CA GLU A 199 -31.75 -15.85 -39.59
C GLU A 199 -32.92 -14.90 -39.84
N GLN A 200 -33.51 -14.32 -38.77
CA GLN A 200 -34.56 -13.30 -38.89
C GLN A 200 -34.09 -12.05 -39.64
N LEU A 201 -32.85 -11.61 -39.43
CA LEU A 201 -32.26 -10.48 -40.14
C LEU A 201 -32.02 -10.81 -41.63
N SER A 202 -31.50 -12.01 -41.93
CA SER A 202 -31.32 -12.51 -43.30
C SER A 202 -32.66 -12.61 -44.05
N ASN A 203 -33.71 -13.12 -43.39
CA ASN A 203 -35.06 -13.18 -43.94
C ASN A 203 -35.63 -11.79 -44.21
N ARG A 204 -35.44 -10.81 -43.30
CA ARG A 204 -35.83 -9.41 -43.52
C ARG A 204 -35.05 -8.76 -44.67
N PHE A 205 -33.74 -9.03 -44.79
CA PHE A 205 -32.91 -8.52 -45.88
C PHE A 205 -33.32 -9.12 -47.23
N THR A 206 -33.72 -10.39 -47.25
CA THR A 206 -34.28 -11.05 -48.43
C THR A 206 -35.61 -10.43 -48.85
N GLN A 207 -36.53 -10.20 -47.89
CA GLN A 207 -37.80 -9.48 -48.13
C GLN A 207 -37.57 -8.04 -48.62
N PHE A 208 -36.57 -7.34 -48.07
CA PHE A 208 -36.19 -6.00 -48.52
C PHE A 208 -35.65 -6.00 -49.95
N ASN A 209 -34.77 -6.94 -50.31
CA ASN A 209 -34.28 -7.05 -51.68
C ASN A 209 -35.40 -7.42 -52.68
N GLN A 210 -36.37 -8.24 -52.27
CA GLN A 210 -37.58 -8.52 -53.05
C GLN A 210 -38.44 -7.26 -53.25
N SER A 211 -38.69 -6.48 -52.19
CA SER A 211 -39.47 -5.23 -52.31
C SER A 211 -38.74 -4.15 -53.11
N LEU A 212 -37.41 -4.08 -53.03
CA LEU A 212 -36.57 -3.18 -53.84
C LEU A 212 -36.56 -3.62 -55.32
N THR A 213 -36.61 -4.94 -55.59
CA THR A 213 -36.77 -5.48 -56.95
C THR A 213 -38.15 -5.11 -57.53
N GLY A 214 -39.24 -5.35 -56.78
CA GLY A 214 -40.59 -4.94 -57.20
C GLY A 214 -40.73 -3.42 -57.34
N PHE A 215 -40.04 -2.64 -56.51
CA PHE A 215 -39.95 -1.17 -56.68
C PHE A 215 -39.23 -0.80 -57.98
N LYS A 216 -38.11 -1.44 -58.32
CA LYS A 216 -37.41 -1.25 -59.59
C LYS A 216 -38.28 -1.63 -60.80
N GLU A 217 -39.05 -2.71 -60.71
CA GLU A 217 -40.03 -3.10 -61.74
C GLU A 217 -41.14 -2.03 -61.88
N SER A 218 -41.62 -1.47 -60.76
CA SER A 218 -42.62 -0.39 -60.77
C SER A 218 -42.06 0.92 -61.36
N LEU A 219 -40.79 1.25 -61.11
CA LEU A 219 -40.11 2.39 -61.73
C LEU A 219 -39.88 2.17 -63.22
N THR A 220 -39.52 0.96 -63.65
CA THR A 220 -39.41 0.60 -65.08
C THR A 220 -40.77 0.77 -65.76
N THR A 221 -41.82 0.19 -65.17
CA THR A 221 -43.21 0.31 -65.65
C THR A 221 -43.69 1.77 -65.71
N LEU A 222 -43.25 2.61 -64.77
CA LEU A 222 -43.56 4.05 -64.78
C LEU A 222 -42.79 4.78 -65.88
N ALA A 223 -41.51 4.47 -66.09
CA ALA A 223 -40.71 5.03 -67.18
C ALA A 223 -41.27 4.64 -68.56
N ASP A 224 -41.69 3.39 -68.74
CA ASP A 224 -42.35 2.91 -69.96
C ASP A 224 -43.67 3.66 -70.21
N LYS A 225 -44.49 3.87 -69.16
CA LYS A 225 -45.72 4.67 -69.25
C LYS A 225 -45.45 6.13 -69.59
N VAL A 226 -44.46 6.77 -68.97
CA VAL A 226 -44.08 8.16 -69.28
C VAL A 226 -43.56 8.28 -70.72
N GLY A 227 -42.76 7.32 -71.18
CA GLY A 227 -42.31 7.25 -72.58
C GLY A 227 -43.48 7.05 -73.55
N GLN A 228 -44.47 6.22 -73.20
CA GLN A 228 -45.68 6.03 -73.99
C GLN A 228 -46.57 7.27 -74.00
N GLU A 229 -46.74 7.99 -72.88
CA GLU A 229 -47.45 9.27 -72.84
C GLU A 229 -46.71 10.36 -73.62
N GLU A 230 -45.38 10.41 -73.59
CA GLU A 230 -44.59 11.34 -74.40
C GLU A 230 -44.74 11.02 -75.90
N GLN A 231 -44.73 9.74 -76.31
CA GLN A 231 -45.01 9.34 -77.69
C GLN A 231 -46.44 9.66 -78.11
N ASN A 232 -47.43 9.37 -77.26
CA ASN A 232 -48.84 9.69 -77.50
C ASN A 232 -49.05 11.21 -77.63
N SER A 233 -48.36 12.01 -76.80
CA SER A 233 -48.37 13.47 -76.85
C SER A 233 -47.72 14.00 -78.14
N LYS A 234 -46.57 13.46 -78.55
CA LYS A 234 -45.93 13.77 -79.85
C LYS A 234 -46.84 13.40 -81.04
N ALA A 235 -47.49 12.25 -81.00
CA ALA A 235 -48.44 11.82 -82.04
C ALA A 235 -49.69 12.72 -82.09
N LEU A 236 -50.22 13.12 -80.93
CA LEU A 236 -51.35 14.05 -80.82
C LEU A 236 -50.97 15.44 -81.33
N ALA A 237 -49.78 15.94 -81.00
CA ALA A 237 -49.26 17.21 -81.50
C ALA A 237 -49.04 17.20 -83.02
N ALA A 238 -48.45 16.13 -83.57
CA ALA A 238 -48.28 15.96 -85.01
C ALA A 238 -49.63 15.87 -85.75
N LYS A 239 -50.62 15.20 -85.15
CA LYS A 239 -52.00 15.18 -85.67
C LYS A 239 -52.64 16.56 -85.63
N LEU A 240 -52.54 17.28 -84.51
CA LEU A 240 -53.06 18.64 -84.37
C LEU A 240 -52.43 19.60 -85.40
N GLU A 241 -51.13 19.48 -85.66
CA GLU A 241 -50.42 20.24 -86.69
C GLU A 241 -50.91 19.89 -88.11
N SER A 242 -51.15 18.60 -88.39
CA SER A 242 -51.76 18.12 -89.64
C SER A 242 -53.18 18.67 -89.84
N ASP A 243 -54.03 18.57 -88.82
CA ASP A 243 -55.42 19.06 -88.86
C ASP A 243 -55.45 20.60 -89.00
N THR A 244 -54.50 21.31 -88.38
CA THR A 244 -54.30 22.76 -88.55
C THR A 244 -53.85 23.13 -89.96
N ARG A 245 -52.90 22.38 -90.55
CA ARG A 245 -52.50 22.55 -91.96
C ARG A 245 -53.66 22.32 -92.92
N SER A 246 -54.45 21.27 -92.68
CA SER A 246 -55.64 20.92 -93.48
C SER A 246 -56.70 22.02 -93.40
N SER A 247 -57.01 22.51 -92.20
CA SER A 247 -57.94 23.63 -91.99
C SER A 247 -57.45 24.91 -92.68
N SER A 248 -56.17 25.26 -92.54
CA SER A 248 -55.55 26.42 -93.21
C SER A 248 -55.61 26.31 -94.75
N ALA A 249 -55.34 25.13 -95.31
CA ALA A 249 -55.47 24.88 -96.75
C ALA A 249 -56.93 25.05 -97.23
N HIS A 250 -57.89 24.52 -96.48
CA HIS A 250 -59.32 24.67 -96.78
C HIS A 250 -59.77 26.15 -96.70
N ILE A 251 -59.30 26.92 -95.70
CA ILE A 251 -59.59 28.36 -95.56
C ILE A 251 -59.01 29.15 -96.74
N ASN A 252 -57.81 28.80 -97.20
CA ASN A 252 -57.20 29.46 -98.37
C ASN A 252 -57.98 29.15 -99.67
N GLU A 253 -58.42 27.90 -99.88
CA GLU A 253 -59.18 27.54 -101.07
C GLU A 253 -60.62 28.09 -101.05
N THR A 254 -61.29 28.15 -99.89
CA THR A 254 -62.59 28.85 -99.78
C THR A 254 -62.45 30.36 -99.97
N THR A 255 -61.36 30.98 -99.50
CA THR A 255 -61.06 32.40 -99.75
C THR A 255 -60.85 32.64 -101.25
N LYS A 256 -60.03 31.81 -101.90
CA LYS A 256 -59.73 31.86 -103.34
C LYS A 256 -60.97 31.66 -104.22
N THR A 257 -61.82 30.68 -103.90
CA THR A 257 -63.09 30.45 -104.61
C THR A 257 -64.11 31.56 -104.34
N LEU A 258 -64.17 32.14 -103.14
CA LEU A 258 -64.99 33.33 -102.85
C LEU A 258 -64.54 34.56 -103.65
N THR A 259 -63.23 34.79 -103.77
CA THR A 259 -62.66 35.85 -104.63
C THR A 259 -62.99 35.60 -106.12
N GLY A 260 -62.97 34.35 -106.56
CA GLY A 260 -63.41 33.96 -107.91
C GLY A 260 -64.88 34.31 -108.18
N HIS A 261 -65.79 33.95 -107.27
CA HIS A 261 -67.20 34.30 -107.37
C HIS A 261 -67.43 35.82 -107.36
N LEU A 262 -66.72 36.57 -106.50
CA LEU A 262 -66.80 38.04 -106.48
C LEU A 262 -66.43 38.69 -107.81
N ASN A 263 -65.39 38.17 -108.49
CA ASN A 263 -65.00 38.67 -109.82
C ASN A 263 -66.07 38.37 -110.89
N GLU A 264 -66.66 37.17 -110.90
CA GLU A 264 -67.69 36.83 -111.89
C GLU A 264 -69.03 37.54 -111.60
N VAL A 265 -69.37 37.80 -110.34
CA VAL A 265 -70.47 38.71 -109.95
C VAL A 265 -70.21 40.12 -110.49
N ASN A 266 -69.03 40.69 -110.25
CA ASN A 266 -68.70 42.04 -110.73
C ASN A 266 -68.78 42.16 -112.27
N LYS A 267 -68.32 41.13 -112.98
CA LYS A 267 -68.40 40.99 -114.44
C LYS A 267 -69.84 40.83 -114.95
N SER A 268 -70.70 40.09 -114.25
CA SER A 268 -72.12 39.99 -114.62
C SER A 268 -72.90 41.29 -114.37
N VAL A 269 -72.59 42.04 -113.30
CA VAL A 269 -73.14 43.38 -113.05
C VAL A 269 -72.77 44.35 -114.19
N ALA A 270 -71.52 44.34 -114.64
CA ALA A 270 -71.09 45.14 -115.79
C ALA A 270 -71.85 44.76 -117.09
N ALA A 271 -72.04 43.46 -117.34
CA ALA A 271 -72.79 42.98 -118.50
C ALA A 271 -74.28 43.37 -118.47
N VAL A 272 -74.91 43.38 -117.28
CA VAL A 272 -76.30 43.85 -117.10
C VAL A 272 -76.41 45.35 -117.35
N ALA A 273 -75.49 46.16 -116.81
CA ALA A 273 -75.46 47.60 -117.02
C ALA A 273 -75.37 47.97 -118.51
N GLN A 274 -74.50 47.28 -119.27
CA GLN A 274 -74.33 47.53 -120.69
C GLN A 274 -75.55 47.09 -121.53
N LYS A 275 -76.22 45.99 -121.17
CA LYS A 275 -77.50 45.59 -121.79
C LYS A 275 -78.64 46.58 -121.55
N LEU A 276 -78.66 47.22 -120.39
CA LEU A 276 -79.70 48.19 -120.05
C LEU A 276 -79.55 49.47 -120.89
N ALA A 277 -78.31 49.93 -121.11
CA ALA A 277 -78.03 51.08 -121.97
C ALA A 277 -78.52 50.86 -123.42
N THR A 278 -78.17 49.73 -124.05
CA THR A 278 -78.56 49.46 -125.44
C THR A 278 -80.08 49.38 -125.65
N HIS A 279 -80.84 48.91 -124.64
CA HIS A 279 -82.29 48.78 -124.75
C HIS A 279 -83.02 50.14 -124.68
N PHE A 280 -82.44 51.17 -124.05
CA PHE A 280 -83.03 52.51 -124.02
C PHE A 280 -82.88 53.24 -125.35
N ASP A 281 -81.70 53.21 -125.99
CA ASP A 281 -81.46 53.88 -127.27
C ASP A 281 -82.33 53.28 -128.40
N GLU A 282 -82.51 51.96 -128.42
CA GLU A 282 -83.31 51.27 -129.44
C GLU A 282 -84.81 51.64 -129.33
N GLN A 283 -85.35 51.70 -128.10
CA GLN A 283 -86.75 52.03 -127.85
C GLN A 283 -87.12 53.50 -128.15
N VAL A 284 -86.19 54.44 -128.02
CA VAL A 284 -86.41 55.86 -128.35
C VAL A 284 -86.49 56.08 -129.87
N ASN A 285 -85.67 55.38 -130.65
CA ASN A 285 -85.62 55.56 -132.10
C ASN A 285 -86.88 55.03 -132.81
N ASP A 286 -87.37 53.84 -132.44
CA ASP A 286 -88.54 53.21 -133.07
C ASP A 286 -89.84 54.02 -132.83
N MET A 287 -89.96 54.61 -131.64
CA MET A 287 -91.07 55.50 -131.28
C MET A 287 -91.13 56.75 -132.17
N ASN A 288 -89.97 57.30 -132.55
CA ASN A 288 -89.87 58.49 -133.39
C ASN A 288 -90.25 58.18 -134.86
N ALA A 289 -89.84 57.02 -135.38
CA ALA A 289 -90.20 56.56 -136.73
C ALA A 289 -91.72 56.35 -136.91
N SER A 290 -92.38 55.80 -135.88
CA SER A 290 -93.83 55.58 -135.86
C SER A 290 -94.64 56.88 -135.99
N MET A 291 -94.19 57.95 -135.33
CA MET A 291 -94.86 59.26 -135.35
C MET A 291 -94.82 59.91 -136.74
N VAL A 292 -93.69 59.83 -137.45
CA VAL A 292 -93.55 60.38 -138.81
C VAL A 292 -94.44 59.66 -139.83
N SER A 293 -94.50 58.33 -139.77
CA SER A 293 -95.39 57.52 -140.65
C SER A 293 -96.87 57.83 -140.43
N SER A 294 -97.23 58.29 -139.23
CA SER A 294 -98.61 58.65 -138.86
C SER A 294 -99.00 60.02 -139.43
N MET A 295 -98.12 61.03 -139.36
CA MET A 295 -98.38 62.35 -139.95
C MET A 295 -98.57 62.31 -141.48
N GLN A 296 -97.74 61.55 -142.20
CA GLN A 296 -97.83 61.45 -143.67
C GLN A 296 -99.21 60.92 -144.15
N LYS A 297 -99.82 60.00 -143.41
CA LYS A 297 -101.15 59.42 -143.71
C LYS A 297 -102.31 60.39 -143.44
N VAL A 298 -102.09 61.43 -142.63
CA VAL A 298 -103.08 62.49 -142.39
C VAL A 298 -103.04 63.53 -143.52
N SER A 299 -101.85 63.95 -143.95
CA SER A 299 -101.68 64.94 -145.04
C SER A 299 -102.42 64.52 -146.32
N ALA A 300 -102.17 63.29 -146.78
CA ALA A 300 -102.79 62.74 -148.00
C ALA A 300 -104.33 62.57 -147.93
N ARG A 301 -104.95 62.76 -146.75
CA ARG A 301 -106.41 62.77 -146.57
C ARG A 301 -107.02 64.18 -146.58
N LEU A 302 -106.22 65.22 -146.38
CA LEU A 302 -106.64 66.61 -146.56
C LEU A 302 -106.63 67.00 -148.05
N ASP A 303 -105.57 66.66 -148.77
CA ASP A 303 -105.39 66.97 -150.21
C ASP A 303 -106.56 66.47 -151.10
N GLU A 304 -107.25 65.42 -150.67
CA GLU A 304 -108.38 64.81 -151.40
C GLU A 304 -109.75 65.39 -150.99
N GLN A 305 -109.84 66.11 -149.87
CA GLN A 305 -111.04 66.90 -149.55
C GLN A 305 -111.05 68.23 -150.31
N ASP A 306 -109.91 68.91 -150.46
CA ASP A 306 -109.84 70.19 -151.18
C ASP A 306 -110.29 70.08 -152.64
N ARG A 307 -109.94 68.98 -153.34
CA ARG A 307 -110.43 68.71 -154.72
C ARG A 307 -111.95 68.59 -154.82
N ARG A 308 -112.62 68.17 -153.74
CA ARG A 308 -114.10 68.10 -153.68
C ARG A 308 -114.73 69.46 -153.40
N VAL A 309 -114.03 70.37 -152.72
CA VAL A 309 -114.47 71.76 -152.54
C VAL A 309 -114.32 72.55 -153.85
N GLU A 310 -113.17 72.42 -154.52
CA GLU A 310 -112.84 73.09 -155.80
C GLU A 310 -113.88 72.83 -156.92
N SER A 311 -114.43 71.61 -156.97
CA SER A 311 -115.43 71.22 -157.98
C SER A 311 -116.86 71.70 -157.66
N LEU A 312 -117.20 71.91 -156.38
CA LEU A 312 -118.50 72.46 -155.97
C LEU A 312 -118.59 73.98 -156.25
N ASN A 313 -117.50 74.74 -156.05
CA ASN A 313 -117.46 76.17 -156.35
C ASN A 313 -117.82 76.48 -157.81
N LYS A 314 -117.23 75.75 -158.77
CA LYS A 314 -117.44 76.03 -160.21
C LYS A 314 -118.85 75.80 -160.72
N ALA A 315 -119.69 75.06 -159.98
CA ALA A 315 -121.13 74.95 -160.27
C ALA A 315 -121.93 76.12 -159.64
N PHE A 316 -121.53 76.59 -158.45
CA PHE A 316 -122.14 77.72 -157.76
C PHE A 316 -121.92 79.04 -158.54
N ASP A 317 -120.73 79.22 -159.14
CA ASP A 317 -120.34 80.36 -159.99
C ASP A 317 -121.16 80.53 -161.28
N GLN A 318 -122.07 79.61 -161.60
CA GLN A 318 -123.00 79.74 -162.73
C GLN A 318 -124.40 80.19 -162.29
N VAL A 319 -124.87 79.78 -161.11
CA VAL A 319 -126.18 80.16 -160.56
C VAL A 319 -126.13 81.54 -159.89
N SER A 320 -124.95 81.98 -159.45
CA SER A 320 -124.72 83.32 -158.87
C SER A 320 -124.80 84.49 -159.89
N ARG A 321 -124.98 84.23 -161.20
CA ARG A 321 -124.74 85.25 -162.24
C ARG A 321 -125.85 86.26 -162.50
N ASP A 322 -127.12 85.87 -162.31
CA ASP A 322 -128.25 86.67 -162.80
C ASP A 322 -128.84 87.63 -161.74
N ALA A 323 -128.43 87.50 -160.48
CA ALA A 323 -129.17 88.00 -159.31
C ALA A 323 -128.58 89.28 -158.67
N GLN A 324 -128.50 90.36 -159.45
CA GLN A 324 -128.20 91.75 -159.03
C GLN A 324 -126.72 92.00 -158.62
N ALA A 325 -126.02 93.06 -159.01
CA ALA A 325 -126.37 94.38 -159.58
C ALA A 325 -127.13 95.36 -158.66
N ALA A 326 -127.26 95.05 -157.36
CA ALA A 326 -127.88 95.94 -156.37
C ALA A 326 -127.32 95.71 -154.95
N VAL A 327 -127.10 96.80 -154.20
CA VAL A 327 -126.93 96.86 -152.73
C VAL A 327 -125.96 95.81 -152.13
N ALA A 328 -124.64 95.99 -152.14
CA ALA A 328 -123.86 96.96 -151.35
C ALA A 328 -124.07 96.91 -149.82
N ALA A 329 -123.10 96.34 -149.07
CA ALA A 329 -122.36 96.99 -147.96
C ALA A 329 -121.73 95.99 -146.94
N SER A 330 -120.50 96.30 -146.47
CA SER A 330 -119.92 95.90 -145.15
C SER A 330 -119.66 94.41 -144.83
N LYS A 331 -118.68 94.03 -143.97
CA LYS A 331 -117.39 94.66 -143.57
C LYS A 331 -116.50 93.66 -142.80
N ASN A 332 -115.19 93.92 -142.78
CA ASN A 332 -114.16 93.60 -141.76
C ASN A 332 -114.22 92.33 -140.85
N GLY A 333 -113.12 91.55 -140.90
CA GLY A 333 -112.19 91.39 -139.74
C GLY A 333 -112.53 90.34 -138.65
N GLN A 334 -111.71 90.13 -137.60
CA GLN A 334 -110.30 90.51 -137.32
C GLN A 334 -109.76 89.76 -136.06
N SER A 335 -108.43 89.74 -135.82
CA SER A 335 -107.76 89.61 -134.48
C SER A 335 -107.78 88.23 -133.74
N GLN A 336 -107.02 87.93 -132.65
CA GLN A 336 -105.61 88.21 -132.20
C GLN A 336 -105.31 87.45 -130.85
N HIS A 337 -104.12 87.63 -130.22
CA HIS A 337 -103.67 87.25 -128.83
C HIS A 337 -103.27 85.76 -128.52
N ASN A 338 -102.37 85.33 -127.60
CA ASN A 338 -101.59 85.85 -126.41
C ASN A 338 -102.28 85.73 -125.01
N GLY A 339 -101.68 85.24 -123.88
CA GLY A 339 -100.35 84.66 -123.56
C GLY A 339 -100.14 84.39 -122.01
N GLN A 340 -98.88 84.34 -121.49
CA GLN A 340 -98.42 84.40 -120.06
C GLN A 340 -98.62 83.14 -119.11
N ASN A 341 -98.06 82.98 -117.88
CA ASN A 341 -96.78 83.36 -117.17
C ASN A 341 -96.66 82.73 -115.72
N GLY A 342 -95.46 82.64 -115.08
CA GLY A 342 -95.17 82.25 -113.66
C GLY A 342 -94.13 81.10 -113.48
N HIS A 343 -93.26 80.91 -112.46
CA HIS A 343 -92.92 81.48 -111.11
C HIS A 343 -93.81 81.05 -109.91
N ALA A 344 -93.36 80.74 -108.67
CA ALA A 344 -92.02 80.63 -107.97
C ALA A 344 -92.06 79.48 -106.91
N GLN A 345 -91.20 79.17 -105.91
CA GLN A 345 -89.99 79.73 -105.22
C GLN A 345 -89.12 78.50 -104.70
N GLN A 346 -88.20 78.39 -103.69
CA GLN A 346 -87.62 79.14 -102.53
C GLN A 346 -86.20 78.55 -102.15
N ASN A 347 -85.58 78.91 -101.00
CA ASN A 347 -84.13 78.77 -100.65
C ASN A 347 -83.85 78.05 -99.29
N GLY A 348 -82.64 77.64 -98.86
CA GLY A 348 -81.27 77.57 -99.47
C GLY A 348 -80.09 77.72 -98.44
N HIS A 349 -78.82 77.41 -98.84
CA HIS A 349 -77.50 77.69 -98.18
C HIS A 349 -77.08 76.95 -96.87
N ASP A 350 -75.79 76.81 -96.44
CA ASP A 350 -74.46 76.58 -97.09
C ASP A 350 -73.30 76.33 -96.03
N GLN A 351 -72.05 76.06 -96.46
CA GLN A 351 -70.72 76.06 -95.73
C GLN A 351 -70.34 74.90 -94.75
N GLN A 352 -69.06 74.68 -94.33
CA GLN A 352 -67.76 74.47 -95.05
C GLN A 352 -66.60 73.92 -94.14
N ASN A 353 -65.69 73.10 -94.69
CA ASN A 353 -64.24 72.80 -94.36
C ASN A 353 -63.63 72.58 -92.93
N GLY A 354 -62.88 71.46 -92.79
CA GLY A 354 -61.56 71.32 -92.10
C GLY A 354 -61.48 71.33 -90.54
N HIS A 355 -60.46 70.86 -89.80
CA HIS A 355 -59.29 69.92 -89.91
C HIS A 355 -58.87 69.54 -88.42
N ASP A 356 -57.80 68.82 -87.98
CA ASP A 356 -56.62 68.14 -88.56
C ASP A 356 -55.94 67.13 -87.57
N GLN A 357 -54.95 66.34 -88.06
CA GLN A 357 -53.72 65.83 -87.39
C GLN A 357 -53.68 64.71 -86.29
N GLN A 358 -52.44 64.23 -86.06
CA GLN A 358 -51.96 63.01 -85.34
C GLN A 358 -50.98 63.43 -84.18
N PRO A 359 -50.11 62.61 -83.52
CA PRO A 359 -49.63 61.21 -83.70
C PRO A 359 -50.09 60.26 -82.53
N THR A 360 -49.45 59.21 -81.95
CA THR A 360 -48.08 58.62 -81.88
C THR A 360 -48.06 57.06 -81.76
N LYS A 361 -46.97 56.47 -81.24
CA LYS A 361 -46.59 55.03 -81.06
C LYS A 361 -45.30 55.00 -80.15
N PRO A 362 -44.63 53.87 -79.78
CA PRO A 362 -44.90 52.44 -80.01
C PRO A 362 -44.63 51.43 -78.84
N ALA A 363 -45.00 50.15 -79.07
CA ALA A 363 -44.33 48.91 -78.58
C ALA A 363 -44.36 48.55 -77.06
N HIS A 364 -44.18 47.30 -76.60
CA HIS A 364 -43.98 46.00 -77.29
C HIS A 364 -44.51 44.78 -76.46
N ARG A 365 -44.94 43.72 -77.17
CA ARG A 365 -44.95 42.27 -76.80
C ARG A 365 -45.77 41.74 -75.59
N SER A 366 -46.70 40.85 -75.92
CA SER A 366 -47.38 39.82 -75.10
C SER A 366 -46.69 38.44 -75.27
N PRO A 367 -47.22 37.27 -74.79
CA PRO A 367 -48.13 36.94 -73.67
C PRO A 367 -47.58 35.81 -72.74
N GLY A 368 -48.35 35.37 -71.74
CA GLY A 368 -48.15 34.09 -71.02
C GLY A 368 -49.33 33.77 -70.07
N THR A 369 -49.76 32.50 -69.98
CA THR A 369 -51.06 32.11 -69.39
C THR A 369 -50.98 31.15 -68.19
N SER A 370 -51.95 31.32 -67.29
CA SER A 370 -52.64 30.27 -66.49
C SER A 370 -51.89 29.40 -65.46
N GLN A 371 -52.28 29.65 -64.20
CA GLN A 371 -52.80 28.65 -63.23
C GLN A 371 -51.91 27.53 -62.62
N SER A 372 -51.79 27.63 -61.29
CA SER A 372 -52.16 26.59 -60.29
C SER A 372 -51.10 25.63 -59.71
N SER A 373 -51.12 25.62 -58.37
CA SER A 373 -50.97 24.47 -57.45
C SER A 373 -49.67 23.63 -57.40
N SER A 374 -48.98 23.82 -56.27
CA SER A 374 -48.77 22.82 -55.19
C SER A 374 -47.48 21.97 -55.12
N ALA A 375 -47.28 21.46 -53.90
CA ALA A 375 -46.35 20.43 -53.42
C ALA A 375 -44.88 20.80 -53.11
N SER A 376 -44.34 20.07 -52.11
CA SER A 376 -42.91 19.83 -51.83
C SER A 376 -42.04 21.01 -51.34
N SER A 377 -40.98 20.79 -50.55
CA SER A 377 -40.61 19.61 -49.73
C SER A 377 -39.55 19.96 -48.68
N THR A 378 -39.45 19.17 -47.62
CA THR A 378 -38.36 19.17 -46.63
C THR A 378 -37.01 18.83 -47.26
N GLN A 379 -35.92 19.52 -46.88
CA GLN A 379 -34.73 18.91 -46.23
C GLN A 379 -33.57 19.90 -46.04
N GLU A 380 -32.89 19.77 -44.90
CA GLU A 380 -31.52 20.25 -44.68
C GLU A 380 -30.80 19.25 -43.72
N SER A 381 -29.47 19.37 -43.61
CA SER A 381 -28.51 18.47 -42.94
C SER A 381 -28.70 18.33 -41.41
N SER A 382 -28.00 17.49 -40.61
CA SER A 382 -26.65 16.88 -40.75
C SER A 382 -26.38 15.76 -39.70
N VAL A 383 -25.55 14.73 -40.02
CA VAL A 383 -24.34 14.23 -39.26
C VAL A 383 -24.48 13.79 -37.75
N PRO A 384 -23.66 12.90 -37.13
CA PRO A 384 -22.99 11.61 -37.48
C PRO A 384 -23.29 10.45 -36.46
N ALA A 385 -22.69 9.24 -36.60
CA ALA A 385 -22.40 8.31 -35.47
C ALA A 385 -21.51 7.08 -35.84
N ASP A 386 -20.77 6.53 -34.85
CA ASP A 386 -20.45 5.09 -34.59
C ASP A 386 -19.73 4.19 -35.65
N ARG A 387 -19.02 3.07 -35.31
CA ARG A 387 -18.22 2.67 -34.13
C ARG A 387 -17.35 1.40 -34.38
N ASP A 388 -16.35 1.20 -33.53
CA ASP A 388 -15.64 -0.03 -33.07
C ASP A 388 -15.75 -1.40 -33.80
N ASN A 389 -14.59 -2.04 -34.06
CA ASN A 389 -14.40 -3.50 -33.86
C ASN A 389 -12.92 -3.86 -33.54
N MET A 390 -12.70 -5.05 -32.96
CA MET A 390 -11.44 -5.52 -32.35
C MET A 390 -10.45 -6.20 -33.31
N THR A 391 -9.16 -6.19 -32.96
CA THR A 391 -8.37 -7.42 -32.63
C THR A 391 -7.02 -7.05 -31.99
N ALA A 392 -6.26 -8.03 -31.48
CA ALA A 392 -5.05 -7.82 -30.66
C ALA A 392 -3.91 -8.79 -31.01
N SER A 393 -2.65 -8.47 -30.64
CA SER A 393 -1.62 -9.37 -30.06
C SER A 393 -0.21 -8.73 -30.07
N LEU A 394 0.76 -9.43 -29.45
CA LEU A 394 2.23 -9.34 -29.52
C LEU A 394 2.99 -8.44 -28.51
N VAL A 395 3.56 -9.08 -27.49
CA VAL A 395 4.84 -8.75 -26.82
C VAL A 395 5.55 -10.10 -26.50
N PRO A 396 6.84 -10.30 -26.80
CA PRO A 396 7.53 -11.59 -26.65
C PRO A 396 8.47 -11.71 -25.42
N GLU A 397 8.83 -12.97 -25.13
CA GLU A 397 10.05 -13.50 -24.46
C GLU A 397 10.41 -12.99 -23.04
N GLN A 398 10.54 -13.83 -22.00
CA GLN A 398 11.35 -15.05 -21.77
C GLN A 398 12.83 -14.81 -21.42
N THR A 399 13.22 -15.26 -20.22
CA THR A 399 14.41 -16.13 -20.06
C THR A 399 14.25 -16.98 -18.79
N THR A 400 14.79 -18.20 -18.81
CA THR A 400 14.75 -19.18 -17.70
C THR A 400 16.18 -19.52 -17.23
N HIS A 401 16.32 -20.57 -16.41
CA HIS A 401 17.54 -21.20 -15.85
C HIS A 401 17.95 -20.77 -14.43
N HIS A 402 18.46 -21.67 -13.57
CA HIS A 402 18.29 -23.13 -13.46
C HIS A 402 18.64 -23.53 -12.01
N ALA A 403 18.30 -24.74 -11.56
CA ALA A 403 18.67 -25.23 -10.23
C ALA A 403 19.69 -26.37 -10.34
N GLN A 404 20.75 -26.35 -9.52
CA GLN A 404 21.49 -27.56 -9.12
C GLN A 404 22.45 -27.30 -7.94
N ASP A 405 22.59 -28.33 -7.11
CA ASP A 405 23.66 -28.57 -6.11
C ASP A 405 24.26 -29.94 -6.45
N PRO A 406 25.58 -30.13 -6.29
CA PRO A 406 26.00 -31.27 -5.46
C PRO A 406 27.29 -31.06 -4.62
N SER A 407 27.23 -31.44 -3.34
CA SER A 407 28.17 -32.31 -2.56
C SER A 407 29.64 -32.48 -3.08
N GLU A 408 30.70 -32.45 -2.26
CA GLU A 408 30.90 -33.27 -1.04
C GLU A 408 32.00 -32.76 -0.05
N LYS A 409 32.77 -33.64 0.66
CA LYS A 409 33.50 -33.36 1.93
C LYS A 409 35.05 -33.39 1.86
N SER A 410 35.72 -32.67 2.79
CA SER A 410 36.85 -33.13 3.67
C SER A 410 37.38 -31.90 4.45
N SER A 411 37.39 -31.79 5.79
CA SER A 411 38.12 -32.52 6.86
C SER A 411 39.65 -32.33 6.89
N VAL A 412 40.17 -31.76 7.99
CA VAL A 412 41.34 -32.20 8.82
C VAL A 412 41.53 -31.19 9.99
N ALA A 413 42.15 -31.62 11.11
CA ALA A 413 42.42 -30.80 12.30
C ALA A 413 43.91 -30.85 12.71
N GLY A 414 44.37 -29.90 13.54
CA GLY A 414 45.71 -29.92 14.15
C GLY A 414 46.00 -28.71 15.05
N GLU A 415 46.54 -28.96 16.24
CA GLU A 415 47.10 -27.95 17.17
C GLU A 415 48.52 -27.55 16.71
N THR A 416 49.16 -26.44 17.13
CA THR A 416 49.70 -26.22 18.49
C THR A 416 50.35 -24.81 18.61
N GLN A 417 50.54 -24.35 19.86
CA GLN A 417 51.64 -23.47 20.35
C GLN A 417 51.56 -21.93 20.27
N GLU A 418 52.16 -21.31 21.28
CA GLU A 418 52.24 -19.86 21.54
C GLU A 418 53.55 -19.24 21.00
N ALA A 419 53.52 -17.99 20.52
CA ALA A 419 54.60 -17.01 20.76
C ALA A 419 54.23 -15.56 20.33
N SER A 420 54.08 -14.68 21.32
CA SER A 420 54.54 -13.28 21.38
C SER A 420 54.82 -12.45 20.10
N ARG A 421 54.20 -11.25 20.08
CA ARG A 421 54.60 -10.00 19.38
C ARG A 421 54.51 -9.95 17.84
N SER A 422 53.45 -9.32 17.34
CA SER A 422 53.60 -8.06 16.59
C SER A 422 52.32 -7.21 16.58
N ALA A 423 52.46 -5.95 16.99
CA ALA A 423 51.50 -4.87 16.81
C ALA A 423 52.31 -3.54 16.81
N PRO A 424 51.85 -2.46 16.14
CA PRO A 424 50.53 -2.28 15.53
C PRO A 424 50.57 -2.01 14.01
N ALA A 425 49.69 -2.68 13.26
CA ALA A 425 49.23 -2.15 11.98
C ALA A 425 48.10 -1.14 12.26
N ARG A 426 48.24 0.11 11.81
CA ARG A 426 47.29 1.18 12.12
C ARG A 426 46.23 1.30 11.02
N SER A 427 44.96 1.27 11.43
CA SER A 427 43.80 1.82 10.69
C SER A 427 43.69 1.48 9.19
N GLN A 428 43.14 0.31 8.88
CA GLN A 428 41.86 0.34 8.18
C GLN A 428 40.77 0.33 9.26
N GLU A 429 40.12 1.45 9.49
CA GLU A 429 38.90 1.47 10.31
C GLU A 429 37.81 0.75 9.53
N ARG A 430 37.38 -0.42 10.02
CA ARG A 430 36.18 -1.06 9.49
C ARG A 430 34.99 -0.12 9.81
N PRO A 431 34.12 0.22 8.84
CA PRO A 431 33.11 1.27 9.02
C PRO A 431 32.06 0.91 10.07
N ASP A 432 31.82 -0.38 10.30
CA ASP A 432 30.97 -0.87 11.39
C ASP A 432 31.54 -0.49 12.77
N ARG A 433 32.86 -0.54 12.96
CA ARG A 433 33.50 -0.13 14.21
C ARG A 433 33.32 1.36 14.48
N THR A 434 33.61 2.22 13.50
CA THR A 434 33.52 3.68 13.67
C THR A 434 32.07 4.13 13.91
N GLU A 435 31.10 3.50 13.22
CA GLU A 435 29.67 3.73 13.49
C GLU A 435 29.25 3.21 14.87
N TYR A 436 29.65 2.00 15.27
CA TYR A 436 29.36 1.46 16.60
C TYR A 436 29.92 2.34 17.73
N GLU A 437 31.15 2.85 17.59
CA GLU A 437 31.77 3.74 18.58
C GLU A 437 31.03 5.10 18.63
N ARG A 438 30.56 5.64 17.49
CA ARG A 438 29.69 6.83 17.43
C ARG A 438 28.36 6.64 18.16
N LEU A 439 27.71 5.49 17.95
CA LEU A 439 26.43 5.15 18.58
C LEU A 439 26.57 4.91 20.09
N LEU A 440 27.68 4.33 20.52
CA LEU A 440 28.02 4.20 21.93
C LEU A 440 28.29 5.56 22.59
N GLY A 441 28.79 6.55 21.82
CA GLY A 441 28.82 7.96 22.20
C GLY A 441 27.42 8.47 22.56
N SER A 442 26.48 8.44 21.61
CA SER A 442 25.10 8.92 21.82
C SER A 442 24.38 8.26 23.00
N PHE A 443 24.64 6.97 23.27
CA PHE A 443 24.15 6.29 24.48
C PHE A 443 24.73 6.88 25.78
N ARG A 444 26.04 7.18 25.81
CA ARG A 444 26.74 7.75 26.97
C ARG A 444 26.37 9.22 27.19
N ASP A 445 26.06 9.95 26.13
CA ASP A 445 25.55 11.32 26.17
C ASP A 445 24.07 11.40 26.65
N GLY A 446 23.41 10.24 26.77
CA GLY A 446 22.04 10.12 27.29
C GLY A 446 20.94 10.19 26.22
N ASP A 447 21.25 10.34 24.93
CA ASP A 447 20.26 10.20 23.86
C ASP A 447 19.96 8.72 23.58
N LEU A 448 19.17 8.14 24.49
CA LEU A 448 18.69 6.77 24.36
C LEU A 448 17.76 6.57 23.15
N GLU A 449 17.20 7.62 22.52
CA GLU A 449 16.41 7.45 21.28
C GLU A 449 17.30 7.44 20.04
N GLY A 450 18.31 8.29 19.98
CA GLY A 450 19.39 8.23 19.01
C GLY A 450 20.10 6.87 19.07
N ALA A 451 20.44 6.40 20.27
CA ALA A 451 20.99 5.07 20.49
C ALA A 451 20.04 3.95 20.02
N ARG A 452 18.74 3.98 20.36
CA ARG A 452 17.76 2.99 19.88
C ARG A 452 17.68 2.94 18.35
N ARG A 453 17.49 4.09 17.69
CA ARG A 453 17.40 4.17 16.22
C ARG A 453 18.71 3.73 15.57
N GLY A 454 19.84 4.20 16.10
CA GLY A 454 21.17 3.91 15.61
C GLY A 454 21.56 2.45 15.72
N PHE A 455 21.46 1.84 16.91
CA PHE A 455 21.76 0.41 17.06
C PHE A 455 20.77 -0.48 16.28
N THR A 456 19.53 -0.04 16.06
CA THR A 456 18.60 -0.74 15.16
C THR A 456 19.06 -0.67 13.70
N ALA A 457 19.49 0.51 13.21
CA ALA A 457 20.03 0.67 11.86
C ALA A 457 21.35 -0.10 11.68
N PHE A 458 22.24 -0.06 12.68
CA PHE A 458 23.49 -0.80 12.70
C PHE A 458 23.29 -2.31 12.49
N LEU A 459 22.32 -2.90 13.19
CA LEU A 459 22.00 -4.33 13.05
C LEU A 459 21.40 -4.69 11.68
N GLY A 460 20.75 -3.74 11.00
CA GLY A 460 20.26 -3.91 9.64
C GLY A 460 21.36 -3.76 8.57
N GLN A 461 22.35 -2.89 8.81
CA GLN A 461 23.46 -2.62 7.89
C GLN A 461 24.63 -3.59 8.06
N TYR A 462 24.88 -4.04 9.28
CA TYR A 462 26.03 -4.86 9.67
C TYR A 462 25.63 -6.11 10.49
N PRO A 463 24.66 -6.94 10.04
CA PRO A 463 24.14 -8.09 10.81
C PRO A 463 25.22 -9.13 11.15
N ASN A 464 26.25 -9.24 10.31
CA ASN A 464 27.37 -10.17 10.42
C ASN A 464 28.61 -9.56 11.12
N SER A 465 28.51 -8.37 11.70
CA SER A 465 29.64 -7.75 12.42
C SER A 465 29.95 -8.49 13.71
N GLU A 466 31.24 -8.61 14.05
CA GLU A 466 31.73 -9.03 15.37
C GLU A 466 31.16 -8.16 16.51
N LEU A 467 30.73 -6.93 16.21
CA LEU A 467 30.10 -5.99 17.14
C LEU A 467 28.57 -6.09 17.18
N ALA A 468 27.93 -6.86 16.29
CA ALA A 468 26.47 -7.01 16.26
C ALA A 468 25.87 -7.56 17.58
N PRO A 469 26.45 -8.56 18.28
CA PRO A 469 25.96 -8.98 19.60
C PRO A 469 26.03 -7.85 20.65
N ASN A 470 27.06 -7.01 20.57
CA ASN A 470 27.23 -5.87 21.45
C ASN A 470 26.24 -4.73 21.13
N ALA A 471 26.02 -4.42 19.85
CA ALA A 471 24.99 -3.47 19.42
C ALA A 471 23.58 -3.94 19.81
N ARG A 472 23.28 -5.25 19.69
CA ARG A 472 22.03 -5.86 20.14
C ARG A 472 21.83 -5.73 21.66
N TYR A 473 22.89 -5.90 22.44
CA TYR A 473 22.87 -5.63 23.88
C TYR A 473 22.63 -4.15 24.21
N TRP A 474 23.33 -3.20 23.55
CA TRP A 474 23.17 -1.77 23.82
C TRP A 474 21.81 -1.22 23.37
N LEU A 475 21.21 -1.79 22.32
CA LEU A 475 19.80 -1.56 21.99
C LEU A 475 18.91 -1.91 23.19
N GLY A 476 19.09 -3.08 23.79
CA GLY A 476 18.36 -3.50 25.00
C GLY A 476 18.57 -2.57 26.19
N GLU A 477 19.81 -2.13 26.45
CA GLU A 477 20.12 -1.14 27.49
C GLU A 477 19.44 0.21 27.24
N SER A 478 19.33 0.61 25.96
CA SER A 478 18.67 1.87 25.56
C SER A 478 17.16 1.81 25.80
N HIS A 479 16.51 0.69 25.47
CA HIS A 479 15.12 0.44 25.85
C HIS A 479 14.94 0.36 27.38
N TYR A 480 15.86 -0.30 28.09
CA TYR A 480 15.81 -0.42 29.56
C TYR A 480 15.92 0.96 30.25
N GLY A 481 16.84 1.81 29.81
CA GLY A 481 16.97 3.19 30.31
C GLY A 481 15.73 4.05 30.04
N LYS A 482 15.04 3.80 28.92
CA LYS A 482 13.74 4.38 28.59
C LYS A 482 12.55 3.76 29.34
N LYS A 483 12.79 2.79 30.23
CA LYS A 483 11.78 2.01 30.97
C LYS A 483 10.87 1.15 30.08
N ASP A 484 11.24 0.94 28.83
CA ASP A 484 10.60 0.03 27.88
C ASP A 484 11.10 -1.39 28.11
N TYR A 485 10.79 -1.93 29.30
CA TYR A 485 11.36 -3.19 29.77
C TYR A 485 10.94 -4.40 28.93
N LYS A 486 9.82 -4.32 28.19
CA LYS A 486 9.38 -5.38 27.27
C LYS A 486 10.34 -5.49 26.09
N GLN A 487 10.53 -4.39 25.34
CA GLN A 487 11.44 -4.39 24.20
C GLN A 487 12.91 -4.53 24.62
N ALA A 488 13.27 -4.13 25.85
CA ALA A 488 14.57 -4.46 26.42
C ALA A 488 14.77 -5.98 26.52
N ILE A 489 13.78 -6.73 27.02
CA ILE A 489 13.80 -8.20 27.03
C ILE A 489 13.87 -8.75 25.60
N ASP A 490 13.03 -8.27 24.68
CA ASP A 490 13.03 -8.72 23.28
C ASP A 490 14.37 -8.43 22.54
N ALA A 491 15.12 -7.42 22.99
CA ALA A 491 16.47 -7.13 22.52
C ALA A 491 17.51 -8.09 23.12
N TYR A 492 17.48 -8.32 24.45
CA TYR A 492 18.40 -9.24 25.13
C TYR A 492 18.20 -10.71 24.74
N ASP A 493 16.95 -11.15 24.58
CA ASP A 493 16.61 -12.53 24.19
C ASP A 493 17.18 -12.85 22.80
N ARG A 494 17.22 -11.87 21.90
CA ARG A 494 17.90 -12.02 20.61
C ARG A 494 19.42 -11.99 20.67
N VAL A 495 20.07 -11.51 21.75
CA VAL A 495 21.51 -11.75 21.92
C VAL A 495 21.76 -13.24 22.16
N GLU A 496 20.91 -13.90 22.96
CA GLU A 496 20.97 -15.34 23.21
C GLU A 496 20.57 -16.18 21.98
N MET A 497 19.52 -15.78 21.25
CA MET A 497 19.01 -16.53 20.09
C MET A 497 19.84 -16.32 18.81
N ASP A 498 20.17 -15.06 18.47
CA ASP A 498 20.83 -14.73 17.20
C ASP A 498 22.36 -14.90 17.29
N TYR A 499 22.94 -14.82 18.50
CA TYR A 499 24.40 -14.84 18.74
C TYR A 499 24.85 -15.73 19.93
N PRO A 500 24.45 -17.02 20.00
CA PRO A 500 24.62 -17.89 21.19
C PRO A 500 26.08 -18.14 21.63
N GLN A 501 27.06 -17.94 20.75
CA GLN A 501 28.50 -18.08 21.05
C GLN A 501 29.16 -16.78 21.54
N SER A 502 28.43 -15.67 21.63
CA SER A 502 29.01 -14.39 22.03
C SER A 502 29.27 -14.32 23.54
N GLU A 503 30.43 -13.77 23.92
CA GLU A 503 30.75 -13.38 25.31
C GLU A 503 29.72 -12.41 25.91
N LYS A 504 28.85 -11.80 25.09
CA LYS A 504 27.79 -10.90 25.54
C LYS A 504 26.52 -11.60 26.04
N VAL A 505 26.33 -12.89 25.74
CA VAL A 505 25.12 -13.64 26.14
C VAL A 505 24.90 -13.67 27.67
N PRO A 506 25.90 -13.93 28.53
CA PRO A 506 25.72 -13.88 29.99
C PRO A 506 25.24 -12.51 30.49
N ALA A 507 25.75 -11.43 29.89
CA ALA A 507 25.37 -10.06 30.23
C ALA A 507 23.95 -9.73 29.78
N ALA A 508 23.55 -10.19 28.59
CA ALA A 508 22.18 -10.05 28.09
C ALA A 508 21.17 -10.78 28.98
N ILE A 509 21.43 -12.04 29.34
CA ILE A 509 20.56 -12.83 30.23
C ILE A 509 20.51 -12.21 31.65
N LEU A 510 21.63 -11.67 32.15
CA LEU A 510 21.64 -10.91 33.40
C LEU A 510 20.73 -9.67 33.32
N LYS A 511 20.82 -8.87 32.25
CA LYS A 511 19.97 -7.66 32.08
C LYS A 511 18.51 -7.98 31.78
N LYS A 512 18.20 -9.07 31.08
CA LYS A 512 16.86 -9.69 30.98
C LYS A 512 16.28 -9.96 32.38
N GLY A 513 17.08 -10.54 33.29
CA GLY A 513 16.69 -10.72 34.70
C GLY A 513 16.35 -9.40 35.41
N TYR A 514 17.16 -8.35 35.23
CA TYR A 514 16.87 -7.01 35.77
C TYR A 514 15.62 -6.36 35.15
N ALA A 515 15.38 -6.52 33.85
CA ALA A 515 14.16 -6.03 33.19
C ALA A 515 12.90 -6.72 33.72
N TYR A 516 12.96 -8.03 33.99
CA TYR A 516 11.86 -8.74 34.67
C TYR A 516 11.63 -8.25 36.10
N LEU A 517 12.68 -7.88 36.86
CA LEU A 517 12.51 -7.23 38.17
C LEU A 517 11.84 -5.85 38.07
N ALA A 518 12.18 -5.05 37.07
CA ALA A 518 11.54 -3.76 36.86
C ALA A 518 10.05 -3.90 36.48
N LEU A 519 9.69 -4.97 35.76
CA LEU A 519 8.31 -5.41 35.51
C LEU A 519 7.63 -6.11 36.72
N LYS A 520 8.31 -6.17 37.88
CA LYS A 520 7.88 -6.87 39.12
C LYS A 520 7.70 -8.39 38.98
N ASP A 521 8.11 -8.99 37.87
CA ASP A 521 8.02 -10.44 37.65
C ASP A 521 9.21 -11.17 38.31
N LYS A 522 9.13 -11.30 39.64
CA LYS A 522 10.10 -12.06 40.45
C LYS A 522 10.31 -13.49 39.93
N LYS A 523 9.32 -14.12 39.29
CA LYS A 523 9.40 -15.50 38.80
C LYS A 523 10.33 -15.60 37.59
N ARG A 524 10.06 -14.83 36.52
CA ARG A 524 10.91 -14.82 35.32
C ARG A 524 12.29 -14.21 35.58
N ALA A 525 12.40 -13.21 36.45
CA ALA A 525 13.68 -12.70 36.92
C ALA A 525 14.53 -13.79 37.58
N SER A 526 13.97 -14.54 38.55
CA SER A 526 14.66 -15.65 39.21
C SER A 526 15.11 -16.74 38.22
N SER A 527 14.31 -16.99 37.18
CA SER A 527 14.67 -17.94 36.11
C SER A 527 15.87 -17.46 35.30
N ALA A 528 15.87 -16.20 34.85
CA ALA A 528 16.98 -15.62 34.09
C ALA A 528 18.28 -15.56 34.94
N PHE A 529 18.22 -15.19 36.21
CA PHE A 529 19.38 -15.23 37.09
C PHE A 529 19.89 -16.67 37.31
N LYS A 530 19.00 -17.65 37.49
CA LYS A 530 19.39 -19.06 37.57
C LYS A 530 20.07 -19.53 36.29
N GLN A 531 19.59 -19.10 35.12
CA GLN A 531 20.15 -19.43 33.81
C GLN A 531 21.60 -18.96 33.67
N VAL A 532 21.93 -17.72 34.07
CA VAL A 532 23.34 -17.23 34.08
C VAL A 532 24.22 -18.10 35.00
N VAL A 533 23.77 -18.36 36.23
CA VAL A 533 24.54 -19.17 37.21
C VAL A 533 24.72 -20.62 36.74
N THR A 534 23.75 -21.19 36.03
CA THR A 534 23.77 -22.60 35.61
C THR A 534 24.55 -22.82 34.32
N LEU A 535 24.36 -21.95 33.31
CA LEU A 535 24.98 -22.10 31.99
C LEU A 535 26.34 -21.42 31.87
N TYR A 536 26.57 -20.33 32.61
CA TYR A 536 27.77 -19.51 32.52
C TYR A 536 28.46 -19.30 33.89
N PRO A 537 28.69 -20.35 34.71
CA PRO A 537 29.18 -20.22 36.09
C PRO A 537 30.56 -19.57 36.23
N LYS A 538 31.36 -19.51 35.15
CA LYS A 538 32.68 -18.85 35.11
C LYS A 538 32.62 -17.37 34.68
N SER A 539 31.44 -16.84 34.34
CA SER A 539 31.29 -15.44 33.89
C SER A 539 31.29 -14.45 35.08
N PRO A 540 31.79 -13.21 34.90
CA PRO A 540 31.63 -12.12 35.89
C PRO A 540 30.16 -11.82 36.24
N GLU A 541 29.24 -12.20 35.37
CA GLU A 541 27.79 -12.02 35.50
C GLU A 541 27.17 -13.06 36.45
N ALA A 542 27.77 -14.24 36.59
CA ALA A 542 27.25 -15.31 37.44
C ALA A 542 27.22 -14.93 38.93
N GLY A 543 28.25 -14.23 39.44
CA GLY A 543 28.24 -13.71 40.81
C GLY A 543 27.08 -12.73 41.03
N LYS A 544 26.95 -11.72 40.15
CA LYS A 544 25.88 -10.72 40.18
C LYS A 544 24.48 -11.36 40.07
N ALA A 545 24.35 -12.44 39.31
CA ALA A 545 23.11 -13.22 39.19
C ALA A 545 22.82 -14.03 40.46
N TYR A 546 23.83 -14.65 41.07
CA TYR A 546 23.71 -15.38 42.33
C TYR A 546 23.25 -14.47 43.47
N ASP A 547 23.88 -13.31 43.64
CA ASP A 547 23.51 -12.33 44.68
C ASP A 547 22.03 -11.90 44.56
N LYS A 548 21.58 -11.62 43.34
CA LYS A 548 20.18 -11.26 43.07
C LYS A 548 19.22 -12.43 43.29
N LEU A 549 19.63 -13.65 42.96
CA LEU A 549 18.84 -14.85 43.18
C LEU A 549 18.69 -15.19 44.67
N SER A 550 19.70 -14.89 45.49
CA SER A 550 19.63 -15.01 46.95
C SER A 550 18.71 -13.94 47.58
N GLN A 551 18.88 -12.66 47.20
CA GLN A 551 17.98 -11.58 47.62
C GLN A 551 16.50 -11.86 47.28
N LEU A 552 16.23 -12.53 46.15
CA LEU A 552 14.86 -12.92 45.75
C LEU A 552 14.28 -14.13 46.50
N LYS A 553 15.11 -14.90 47.22
CA LYS A 553 14.66 -15.95 48.15
C LYS A 553 14.35 -15.40 49.53
N GLU A 554 15.09 -14.39 49.99
CA GLU A 554 14.88 -13.72 51.28
C GLU A 554 13.63 -12.81 51.26
N LEU A 555 13.29 -12.27 50.09
CA LEU A 555 12.10 -11.44 49.86
C LEU A 555 10.84 -12.26 49.51
N ARG A 556 10.61 -13.39 50.18
CA ARG A 556 9.60 -14.40 49.80
C ARG A 556 8.94 -15.11 50.97
#